data_AF-A0A961MN09-F1
#
_entry.id   AF-A0A961MN09-F1
#
_cell.length_a   1.000
_cell.length_b   1.000
_cell.length_c   1.000
_cell.angle_alpha   90.00
_cell.angle_beta   90.00
_cell.angle_gamma   90.00
#
_symmetry.space_group_name_H-M   'P 1'
#
loop_
_entity.id
_entity.type
_entity.pdbx_description
1 polymer ?
#
loop_
_entity_poly.entity_id
_entity_poly.type
_entity_poly.pdbx_seq_one_letter_code
_entity_poly.pdbx_strand_id
1 'polypeptide(L)'
;RDHALFVAFAPYDNPRYAIAQIVEHGGGGSAAAAPIARDILGFALYGGPAPLSAYPAEQRGAIEAERAAREPQAEPDASAATPARDRA
;
A
#
# COMPACT_ATOMS: atom_id res chain seq x y z
N ARG A 1 -17.44 -17.57 0.88
CA ARG A 1 -16.05 -17.29 1.30
C ARG A 1 -16.03 -15.88 1.83
N ASP A 2 -15.33 -15.61 2.92
CA ASP A 2 -15.33 -14.28 3.52
C ASP A 2 -14.49 -13.32 2.67
N HIS A 3 -14.98 -12.08 2.54
CA HIS A 3 -14.23 -10.98 1.94
C HIS A 3 -13.41 -10.28 3.02
N ALA A 4 -12.22 -9.81 2.67
CA ALA A 4 -11.39 -9.04 3.60
C ALA A 4 -11.62 -7.55 3.33
N LEU A 5 -12.22 -6.85 4.30
CA LEU A 5 -12.46 -5.42 4.24
C LEU A 5 -11.47 -4.69 5.15
N PHE A 6 -11.02 -3.51 4.73
CA PHE A 6 -10.20 -2.63 5.57
C PHE A 6 -10.39 -1.16 5.17
N VAL A 7 -10.44 -0.29 6.17
CA VAL A 7 -10.51 1.17 6.01
C VAL A 7 -9.39 1.79 6.84
N ALA A 8 -8.68 2.75 6.28
CA ALA A 8 -7.58 3.44 6.96
C ALA A 8 -7.38 4.86 6.44
N PHE A 9 -6.63 5.65 7.19
CA PHE A 9 -6.16 6.97 6.77
C PHE A 9 -4.72 7.18 7.25
N ALA A 10 -3.98 8.06 6.57
CA ALA A 10 -2.63 8.43 6.98
C ALA A 10 -2.22 9.82 6.44
N PRO A 11 -1.28 10.54 7.11
CA PRO A 11 -0.70 10.25 8.44
C PRO A 11 -1.73 10.39 9.58
N TYR A 12 -1.37 9.93 10.79
CA TYR A 12 -2.28 9.99 11.95
C TYR A 12 -2.56 11.43 12.42
N ASP A 13 -1.50 12.23 12.64
CA ASP A 13 -1.64 13.57 13.24
C ASP A 13 -2.29 14.59 12.30
N ASN A 14 -2.02 14.49 10.99
CA ASN A 14 -2.60 15.38 9.96
C ASN A 14 -2.99 14.57 8.72
N PRO A 15 -4.15 13.90 8.71
CA PRO A 15 -4.57 12.99 7.64
C PRO A 15 -4.63 13.67 6.28
N ARG A 16 -4.00 13.04 5.27
CA ARG A 16 -3.98 13.53 3.88
C ARG A 16 -4.68 12.57 2.93
N TYR A 17 -4.61 11.28 3.22
CA TYR A 17 -5.17 10.21 2.40
C TYR A 17 -6.05 9.29 3.25
N ALA A 18 -7.14 8.83 2.67
CA ALA A 18 -8.01 7.79 3.21
C ALA A 18 -8.25 6.72 2.14
N ILE A 19 -8.41 5.48 2.58
CA ILE A 19 -8.69 4.33 1.73
C ILE A 19 -9.78 3.48 2.35
N ALA A 20 -10.70 3.01 1.51
CA ALA A 20 -11.62 1.92 1.81
C ALA A 20 -11.44 0.88 0.70
N GLN A 21 -11.17 -0.37 1.08
CA GLN A 21 -10.96 -1.44 0.11
C GLN A 21 -11.61 -2.75 0.53
N ILE A 22 -11.84 -3.60 -0.47
CA ILE A 22 -12.26 -4.97 -0.33
C ILE A 22 -11.31 -5.87 -1.12
N VAL A 23 -10.86 -6.96 -0.50
CA VAL A 23 -10.19 -8.07 -1.17
C VAL A 23 -11.21 -9.19 -1.30
N GLU A 24 -11.59 -9.48 -2.54
CA GLU A 24 -12.57 -10.52 -2.80
C GLU A 24 -12.06 -11.88 -2.32
N HIS A 25 -12.90 -12.62 -1.59
CA HIS A 25 -12.57 -13.96 -1.11
C HIS A 25 -11.30 -14.02 -0.22
N GLY A 26 -10.86 -12.86 0.29
CA GLY A 26 -9.59 -12.66 1.01
C GLY A 26 -9.58 -13.08 2.48
N GLY A 27 -10.71 -13.55 3.03
CA GLY A 27 -10.79 -13.97 4.43
C GLY A 27 -10.75 -12.79 5.39
N GLY A 28 -9.74 -12.74 6.27
CA GLY A 28 -9.63 -11.74 7.33
C GLY A 28 -9.11 -10.38 6.86
N GLY A 29 -9.81 -9.30 7.24
CA GLY A 29 -9.41 -7.92 6.94
C GLY A 29 -8.00 -7.56 7.40
N SER A 30 -7.63 -7.93 8.63
CA SER A 30 -6.30 -7.66 9.20
C SER A 30 -5.17 -8.44 8.52
N ALA A 31 -5.45 -9.66 8.05
CA ALA A 31 -4.44 -10.55 7.47
C ALA A 31 -4.21 -10.25 5.99
N ALA A 32 -5.27 -9.97 5.23
CA ALA A 32 -5.18 -9.80 3.78
C ALA A 32 -5.28 -8.33 3.34
N ALA A 33 -6.28 -7.58 3.82
CA ALA A 33 -6.55 -6.23 3.30
C ALA A 33 -5.68 -5.14 3.98
N ALA A 34 -5.36 -5.28 5.27
CA ALA A 34 -4.58 -4.27 6.00
C ALA A 34 -3.14 -4.09 5.47
N PRO A 35 -2.36 -5.16 5.15
CA PRO A 35 -1.02 -4.98 4.57
C PRO A 35 -1.03 -4.31 3.19
N ILE A 36 -2.09 -4.54 2.40
CA ILE A 36 -2.27 -3.89 1.10
C ILE A 36 -2.54 -2.40 1.29
N ALA A 37 -3.46 -2.04 2.18
CA ALA A 37 -3.76 -0.64 2.50
C ALA A 37 -2.54 0.11 3.05
N ARG A 38 -1.72 -0.55 3.87
CA ARG A 38 -0.42 -0.06 4.38
C ARG A 38 0.52 0.30 3.25
N ASP A 39 0.67 -0.58 2.25
CA ASP A 39 1.58 -0.35 1.12
C ASP A 39 1.06 0.77 0.21
N ILE A 40 -0.24 0.82 -0.07
CA ILE A 40 -0.87 1.89 -0.88
C ILE A 40 -0.71 3.25 -0.20
N LEU A 41 -1.07 3.37 1.08
CA LEU A 41 -0.94 4.62 1.82
C LEU A 41 0.53 5.03 1.96
N GLY A 42 1.43 4.08 2.17
CA GLY A 42 2.87 4.32 2.16
C GLY A 42 3.33 4.92 0.83
N PHE A 43 2.92 4.33 -0.28
CA PHE A 43 3.26 4.84 -1.61
C PHE A 43 2.73 6.25 -1.85
N ALA A 44 1.46 6.50 -1.49
CA ALA A 44 0.85 7.82 -1.61
C ALA A 44 1.56 8.91 -0.78
N LEU A 45 2.09 8.54 0.39
CA LEU A 45 2.78 9.48 1.28
C LEU A 45 4.21 9.79 0.85
N TYR A 46 4.95 8.80 0.36
CA TYR A 46 6.40 8.89 0.14
C TYR A 46 6.80 8.94 -1.34
N GLY A 47 5.84 8.81 -2.27
CA GLY A 47 6.12 8.78 -3.71
C GLY A 47 6.84 7.51 -4.18
N GLY A 48 6.74 6.44 -3.39
CA GLY A 48 7.47 5.19 -3.56
C GLY A 48 7.25 4.30 -2.34
N PRO A 49 7.83 3.08 -2.28
CA PRO A 49 7.75 2.22 -1.11
C PRO A 49 8.15 2.98 0.17
N ALA A 50 7.32 2.91 1.21
CA ALA A 50 7.60 3.62 2.46
C ALA A 50 8.97 3.23 3.04
N PRO A 51 9.74 4.16 3.61
CA PRO A 51 11.01 3.83 4.24
C PRO A 51 10.80 2.88 5.42
N LEU A 52 11.77 2.00 5.72
CA LEU A 52 11.64 1.06 6.85
C LEU A 52 11.45 1.77 8.20
N SER A 53 11.92 3.01 8.33
CA SER A 53 11.70 3.86 9.51
C SER A 53 10.24 4.22 9.76
N ALA A 54 9.36 4.12 8.75
CA ALA A 54 7.93 4.34 8.90
C ALA A 54 7.22 3.19 9.66
N TYR A 55 7.90 2.06 9.87
CA TYR A 55 7.37 0.93 10.62
C TYR A 55 7.99 0.85 12.03
N PRO A 56 7.25 0.30 13.02
CA PRO A 56 7.80 -0.01 14.34
C PRO A 56 9.08 -0.84 14.24
N ALA A 57 10.05 -0.58 15.13
CA ALA A 57 11.40 -1.14 15.03
C ALA A 57 11.39 -2.68 14.99
N GLU A 58 10.52 -3.30 15.75
CA GLU A 58 10.31 -4.74 15.83
C GLU A 58 9.74 -5.36 14.55
N GLN A 59 9.07 -4.57 13.71
CA GLN A 59 8.45 -5.04 12.47
C GLN A 59 9.37 -4.91 11.26
N ARG A 60 10.39 -4.06 11.32
CA ARG A 60 11.21 -3.70 10.14
C ARG A 60 11.86 -4.89 9.45
N GLY A 61 12.40 -5.84 10.22
CA GLY A 61 13.03 -7.04 9.64
C GLY A 61 12.02 -7.93 8.90
N ALA A 62 10.79 -8.03 9.39
CA ALA A 62 9.73 -8.77 8.69
C ALA A 62 9.30 -8.06 7.41
N ILE A 63 9.19 -6.72 7.43
CA ILE A 63 8.88 -5.91 6.24
C ILE A 63 9.97 -6.03 5.18
N GLU A 64 11.24 -5.98 5.60
CA GLU A 64 12.38 -6.15 4.70
C GLU A 64 12.37 -7.53 4.03
N ALA A 65 12.16 -8.59 4.82
CA ALA A 65 12.04 -9.95 4.30
C ALA A 65 10.83 -10.10 3.34
N GLU A 66 9.68 -9.52 3.68
CA GLU A 66 8.48 -9.50 2.84
C GLU A 66 8.76 -8.83 1.48
N ARG A 67 9.48 -7.71 1.47
CA ARG A 67 9.83 -6.97 0.25
C ARG A 67 10.83 -7.75 -0.61
N ALA A 68 11.90 -8.25 -0.01
CA ALA A 68 12.89 -9.06 -0.70
C ALA A 68 12.25 -10.30 -1.37
N ALA A 69 11.25 -10.90 -0.72
CA ALA A 69 10.49 -12.02 -1.28
C ALA A 69 9.57 -11.62 -2.46
N ARG A 70 9.14 -10.36 -2.54
CA ARG A 70 8.32 -9.80 -3.64
C ARG A 70 9.15 -9.29 -4.82
N GLU A 71 10.44 -9.02 -4.61
CA GLU A 71 11.37 -8.40 -5.58
C GLU A 71 11.97 -9.27 -6.72
N PRO A 72 11.41 -10.42 -7.15
CA PRO A 72 11.74 -10.98 -8.47
C PRO A 72 10.94 -10.39 -9.64
N GLN A 73 10.00 -9.45 -9.41
CA GLN A 73 9.13 -8.87 -10.44
C GLN A 73 9.01 -7.34 -10.32
N ALA A 74 9.92 -6.58 -10.93
CA ALA A 74 9.73 -5.16 -11.23
C ALA A 74 9.90 -4.99 -12.75
N GLU A 75 9.06 -4.33 -13.57
CA GLU A 75 7.70 -3.75 -13.55
C GLU A 75 7.33 -3.58 -15.06
N PRO A 76 6.06 -3.45 -15.50
CA PRO A 76 5.76 -2.67 -16.69
C PRO A 76 5.88 -1.17 -16.35
N ASP A 77 6.82 -0.52 -17.02
CA ASP A 77 7.20 0.88 -16.93
C ASP A 77 6.01 1.87 -16.77
N ALA A 78 5.95 2.54 -15.61
CA ALA A 78 4.98 3.59 -15.32
C ALA A 78 5.20 4.89 -16.13
N SER A 79 6.25 4.98 -16.96
CA SER A 79 6.46 6.06 -17.94
C SER A 79 5.29 6.19 -18.95
N ALA A 80 4.46 5.16 -19.12
CA ALA A 80 3.35 5.17 -20.09
C ALA A 80 2.02 5.81 -19.61
N ALA A 81 1.89 6.19 -18.34
CA ALA A 81 0.60 6.59 -17.78
C ALA A 81 0.43 8.11 -17.59
N THR A 82 0.42 8.89 -18.68
CA THR A 82 -0.29 10.18 -18.72
C THR A 82 -0.74 10.53 -20.14
N PRO A 83 -2.01 10.35 -20.52
CA PRO A 83 -2.61 11.22 -21.53
C PRO A 83 -2.98 12.53 -20.85
N ALA A 84 -2.40 13.63 -21.33
CA ALA A 84 -2.79 14.98 -20.98
C ALA A 84 -4.31 15.13 -21.17
N ARG A 85 -5.03 15.48 -20.10
CA ARG A 85 -6.41 15.95 -20.23
C ARG A 85 -6.36 17.37 -20.74
N ASP A 86 -6.45 17.54 -22.05
CA ASP A 86 -6.77 18.82 -22.66
C ASP A 86 -8.15 19.26 -22.12
N ARG A 87 -8.16 20.40 -21.43
CA ARG A 87 -9.37 21.16 -21.15
C ARG A 87 -9.58 22.10 -22.33
N ALA A 88 -10.55 21.76 -23.18
CA ALA A 88 -11.24 22.71 -24.05
C ALA A 88 -12.57 23.08 -23.38
#